data_AF-A0A818EAH9-F1
#
_entry.id   AF-A0A818EAH9-F1
#
_cell.length_a   1.000
_cell.length_b   1.000
_cell.length_c   1.000
_cell.angle_alpha   90.00
_cell.angle_beta   90.00
_cell.angle_gamma   90.00
#
_symmetry.space_group_name_H-M   'P 1'
#
loop_
_entity.id
_entity.type
_entity.pdbx_description
1 polymer ?
#
loop_
_entity_poly.entity_id
_entity_poly.type
_entity_poly.pdbx_seq_one_letter_code
_entity_poly.pdbx_strand_id
1 'polypeptide(L)'
;MPKRNTSDTASCEQNLDQLPPTYMYSVIFKDIILDIDDDDEKSMNTLVQFCQKQNIPETETNELKRKYYQKSPVCWYTCEMFLYGILNRGLRSLDIEVMFKLDFFIRSLHLQLEQLHKEQSANFQKPFTVYRGQELSKEDFQNLLDSKGGLLSFNNFLPTSMKLKVATKLVQEALKKNQDIIGVIFIMEIDPSKAELGITMATSTFWTLNVSTLLQRCPLDYLKSSVIRPIIEQIIPNCHLEHRDASSSMMAFLQTLVKLTSNKNKEIKNKYELPEVLSLSTSLCETYFPSLLTALIRAIAIHRVPSSIRLSISEFVCDLKTYMSEKFPQWLQTSLAEIPRTSKNGLVEIVTSKQHEQFYTVLCESDTQPSAIDYEFETFAKLYR
;
A
#
# COMPACT_ATOMS: atom_id res chain seq x y z
N MET A 1 -24.11 0.95 -52.25
CA MET A 1 -23.54 -0.31 -51.74
C MET A 1 -22.07 -0.11 -51.46
N PRO A 2 -21.45 -0.70 -50.42
CA PRO A 2 -21.92 -0.96 -49.07
C PRO A 2 -21.11 -0.17 -48.01
N LYS A 3 -21.61 -0.20 -46.77
CA LYS A 3 -21.02 0.38 -45.56
C LYS A 3 -19.65 -0.24 -45.28
N ARG A 4 -18.63 0.59 -45.04
CA ARG A 4 -17.35 0.17 -44.46
C ARG A 4 -17.54 0.11 -42.94
N ASN A 5 -17.85 -1.08 -42.43
CA ASN A 5 -17.72 -1.37 -41.00
C ASN A 5 -16.22 -1.41 -40.69
N THR A 6 -15.67 -0.34 -40.12
CA THR A 6 -14.43 -0.42 -39.36
C THR A 6 -14.80 -0.91 -37.97
N SER A 7 -14.74 -2.22 -37.77
CA SER A 7 -14.64 -2.81 -36.45
C SER A 7 -13.25 -2.47 -35.90
N ASP A 8 -13.11 -1.28 -35.33
CA ASP A 8 -12.00 -0.97 -34.44
C ASP A 8 -12.27 -1.65 -33.10
N THR A 9 -12.11 -2.98 -33.07
CA THR A 9 -11.78 -3.67 -31.83
C THR A 9 -10.31 -3.42 -31.58
N ALA A 10 -10.01 -2.23 -31.03
CA ALA A 10 -8.78 -2.04 -30.28
C ALA A 10 -8.85 -2.97 -29.07
N SER A 11 -8.37 -4.20 -29.23
CA SER A 11 -8.04 -5.05 -28.09
C SER A 11 -6.97 -4.31 -27.31
N CYS A 12 -7.37 -3.74 -26.17
CA CYS A 12 -6.43 -3.32 -25.13
C CYS A 12 -5.58 -4.57 -24.84
N GLU A 13 -4.35 -4.61 -25.35
CA GLU A 13 -3.39 -5.65 -24.98
C GLU A 13 -3.24 -5.55 -23.46
N GLN A 14 -3.90 -6.48 -22.75
CA GLN A 14 -3.81 -6.55 -21.31
C GLN A 14 -2.34 -6.73 -20.97
N ASN A 15 -1.75 -5.77 -20.28
CA ASN A 15 -0.38 -5.89 -19.81
C ASN A 15 -0.34 -7.01 -18.76
N LEU A 16 0.10 -8.19 -19.19
CA LEU A 16 0.18 -9.40 -18.38
C LEU A 16 1.22 -9.28 -17.24
N ASP A 17 2.11 -8.28 -17.30
CA ASP A 17 3.12 -8.00 -16.29
C ASP A 17 2.63 -7.05 -15.19
N GLN A 18 1.36 -6.67 -15.18
CA GLN A 18 0.78 -5.88 -14.09
C GLN A 18 0.71 -6.71 -12.81
N LEU A 19 1.50 -6.32 -11.81
CA LEU A 19 1.47 -6.91 -10.49
C LEU A 19 0.21 -6.49 -9.72
N PRO A 20 -0.39 -7.39 -8.92
CA PRO A 20 -1.60 -7.10 -8.18
C PRO A 20 -1.31 -6.05 -7.08
N PRO A 21 -2.27 -5.17 -6.74
CA PRO A 21 -2.09 -4.15 -5.69
C PRO A 21 -1.72 -4.74 -4.32
N THR A 22 -2.08 -6.00 -4.08
CA THR A 22 -1.71 -6.76 -2.88
C THR A 22 -0.22 -6.90 -2.68
N TYR A 23 0.57 -6.95 -3.77
CA TYR A 23 2.02 -7.05 -3.70
C TYR A 23 2.61 -5.83 -3.00
N MET A 24 2.18 -4.63 -3.42
CA MET A 24 2.64 -3.38 -2.82
C MET A 24 2.24 -3.25 -1.35
N TYR A 25 1.04 -3.72 -1.00
CA TYR A 25 0.60 -3.79 0.39
C TYR A 25 1.57 -4.63 1.24
N SER A 26 1.96 -5.82 0.76
CA SER A 26 2.92 -6.69 1.45
C SER A 26 4.32 -6.06 1.55
N VAL A 27 4.76 -5.33 0.53
CA VAL A 27 6.06 -4.61 0.54
C VAL A 27 6.07 -3.51 1.60
N ILE A 28 5.07 -2.63 1.59
CA ILE A 28 4.96 -1.53 2.56
C ILE A 28 4.82 -2.07 3.97
N PHE A 29 3.98 -3.09 4.18
CA PHE A 29 3.83 -3.73 5.48
C PHE A 29 5.16 -4.31 6.00
N LYS A 30 5.92 -4.96 5.11
CA LYS A 30 7.27 -5.47 5.45
C LYS A 30 8.19 -4.32 5.87
N ASP A 31 8.24 -3.23 5.12
CA ASP A 31 9.07 -2.07 5.48
C ASP A 31 8.65 -1.44 6.82
N ILE A 32 7.34 -1.29 7.06
CA ILE A 32 6.81 -0.82 8.36
C ILE A 32 7.31 -1.71 9.50
N ILE A 33 7.14 -3.04 9.40
CA ILE A 33 7.58 -3.96 10.46
C ILE A 33 9.07 -3.85 10.74
N LEU A 34 9.89 -3.67 9.71
CA LEU A 34 11.34 -3.58 9.86
C LEU A 34 11.77 -2.29 10.57
N ASP A 35 10.96 -1.24 10.48
CA ASP A 35 11.18 0.02 11.18
C ASP A 35 10.60 0.06 12.61
N ILE A 36 9.75 -0.90 12.99
CA ILE A 36 9.18 -0.98 14.35
C ILE A 36 10.30 -1.29 15.36
N ASP A 37 10.56 -0.32 16.25
CA ASP A 37 11.43 -0.45 17.42
C ASP A 37 10.58 -0.83 18.65
N ASP A 38 10.25 -2.11 18.75
CA ASP A 38 9.40 -2.66 19.81
C ASP A 38 10.18 -3.49 20.85
N ASP A 39 9.62 -3.54 22.06
CA ASP A 39 10.04 -4.50 23.08
C ASP A 39 9.65 -5.92 22.67
N ASP A 40 10.65 -6.71 22.26
CA ASP A 40 10.51 -8.09 21.85
C ASP A 40 9.78 -8.98 22.88
N GLU A 41 9.91 -8.70 24.18
CA GLU A 41 9.20 -9.46 25.21
C GLU A 41 7.68 -9.17 25.17
N LYS A 42 7.31 -7.89 25.01
CA LYS A 42 5.92 -7.47 24.89
C LYS A 42 5.28 -8.02 23.61
N SER A 43 6.00 -8.00 22.49
CA SER A 43 5.51 -8.53 21.22
C SER A 43 5.40 -10.05 21.24
N MET A 44 6.35 -10.76 21.87
CA MET A 44 6.24 -12.20 22.13
C MET A 44 5.03 -12.55 23.00
N ASN A 45 4.79 -11.79 24.07
CA ASN A 45 3.60 -12.00 24.92
C ASN A 45 2.30 -11.78 24.14
N THR A 46 2.26 -10.77 23.28
CA THR A 46 1.12 -10.49 22.40
C THR A 46 0.86 -11.64 21.42
N LEU A 47 1.92 -12.19 20.81
CA LEU A 47 1.85 -13.36 19.94
C LEU A 47 1.29 -14.58 20.67
N VAL A 48 1.82 -14.89 21.87
CA VAL A 48 1.37 -16.03 22.69
C VAL A 48 -0.10 -15.91 23.06
N GLN A 49 -0.53 -14.73 23.52
CA GLN A 49 -1.94 -14.46 23.85
C GLN A 49 -2.86 -14.62 22.62
N PHE A 50 -2.40 -14.17 21.46
CA PHE A 50 -3.14 -14.35 20.21
C PHE A 50 -3.27 -15.83 19.85
N CYS A 51 -2.19 -16.62 19.96
CA CYS A 51 -2.22 -18.05 19.65
C CYS A 51 -3.15 -18.82 20.59
N GLN A 52 -3.15 -18.50 21.89
CA GLN A 52 -4.07 -19.09 22.86
C GLN A 52 -5.54 -18.81 22.50
N LYS A 53 -5.86 -17.60 22.02
CA LYS A 53 -7.21 -17.24 21.53
C LYS A 53 -7.61 -18.00 20.25
N GLN A 54 -6.65 -18.45 19.46
CA GLN A 54 -6.88 -19.26 18.26
C GLN A 54 -7.02 -20.77 18.57
N ASN A 55 -7.24 -21.14 19.84
CA ASN A 55 -7.34 -22.52 20.33
C ASN A 55 -6.06 -23.35 20.13
N ILE A 56 -4.89 -22.72 20.06
CA ILE A 56 -3.61 -23.43 20.08
C ILE A 56 -3.35 -23.93 21.51
N PRO A 57 -2.95 -25.20 21.71
CA PRO A 57 -2.69 -25.76 23.03
C PRO A 57 -1.69 -24.92 23.83
N GLU A 58 -1.98 -24.73 25.13
CA GLU A 58 -1.12 -23.93 26.00
C GLU A 58 0.30 -24.50 26.07
N THR A 59 0.45 -25.83 26.02
CA THR A 59 1.72 -26.54 25.95
C THR A 59 2.61 -26.08 24.80
N GLU A 60 2.04 -25.92 23.60
CA GLU A 60 2.76 -25.47 22.40
C GLU A 60 3.13 -23.98 22.50
N THR A 61 2.22 -23.15 23.01
CA THR A 61 2.49 -21.71 23.19
C THR A 61 3.53 -21.43 24.28
N ASN A 62 3.55 -22.23 25.36
CA ASN A 62 4.55 -22.17 26.41
C ASN A 62 5.91 -22.69 25.93
N GLU A 63 5.92 -23.72 25.09
CA GLU A 63 7.14 -24.16 24.43
C GLU A 63 7.72 -23.08 23.51
N LEU A 64 6.87 -22.43 22.71
CA LEU A 64 7.28 -21.29 21.89
C LEU A 64 7.95 -20.23 22.75
N LYS A 65 7.28 -19.72 23.78
CA LYS A 65 7.82 -18.67 24.65
C LYS A 65 9.15 -19.05 25.30
N ARG A 66 9.27 -20.28 25.80
CA ARG A 66 10.47 -20.73 26.53
C ARG A 66 11.66 -21.04 25.63
N LYS A 67 11.40 -21.60 24.44
CA LYS A 67 12.45 -22.10 23.53
C LYS A 67 12.67 -21.22 22.31
N TYR A 68 11.95 -20.09 22.18
CA TYR A 68 11.99 -19.27 20.96
C TYR A 68 13.43 -18.97 20.54
N TYR A 69 14.23 -18.37 21.43
CA TYR A 69 15.62 -18.00 21.20
C TYR A 69 16.62 -19.17 21.18
N GLN A 70 16.18 -20.39 21.51
CA GLN A 70 17.02 -21.59 21.44
C GLN A 70 17.03 -22.22 20.05
N LYS A 71 16.06 -21.86 19.21
CA LYS A 71 15.94 -22.29 17.81
C LYS A 71 15.92 -21.07 16.92
N SER A 72 16.23 -21.25 15.65
CA SER A 72 16.17 -20.14 14.71
C SER A 72 14.72 -19.87 14.25
N PRO A 73 14.34 -18.62 13.92
CA PRO A 73 13.04 -18.29 13.34
C PRO A 73 12.62 -19.17 12.14
N VAL A 74 13.55 -19.50 11.25
CA VAL A 74 13.35 -20.42 10.12
C VAL A 74 13.05 -21.83 10.61
N CYS A 75 13.68 -22.30 11.70
CA CYS A 75 13.32 -23.58 12.31
C CYS A 75 11.86 -23.55 12.81
N TRP A 76 11.44 -22.49 13.51
CA TRP A 76 10.03 -22.34 13.91
C TRP A 76 9.06 -22.24 12.74
N TYR A 77 9.47 -21.59 11.64
CA TYR A 77 8.67 -21.48 10.43
C TYR A 77 8.57 -22.79 9.66
N THR A 78 9.61 -23.62 9.66
CA THR A 78 9.66 -24.87 8.88
C THR A 78 9.29 -26.12 9.70
N CYS A 79 9.35 -26.05 11.03
CA CYS A 79 8.76 -27.07 11.88
C CYS A 79 7.24 -27.09 11.66
N GLU A 80 6.64 -28.27 11.57
CA GLU A 80 5.19 -28.50 11.47
C GLU A 80 4.44 -28.12 12.78
N MET A 81 4.71 -26.93 13.31
CA MET A 81 4.01 -26.30 14.42
C MET A 81 2.88 -25.40 13.88
N PHE A 82 1.99 -24.94 14.77
CA PHE A 82 0.91 -24.01 14.43
C PHE A 82 1.38 -22.72 13.71
N LEU A 83 2.60 -22.22 13.97
CA LEU A 83 3.10 -20.95 13.44
C LEU A 83 3.14 -20.88 11.91
N TYR A 84 3.59 -21.94 11.24
CA TYR A 84 3.61 -21.99 9.77
C TYR A 84 2.22 -21.79 9.19
N GLY A 85 1.22 -22.47 9.76
CA GLY A 85 -0.16 -22.43 9.29
C GLY A 85 -0.81 -21.07 9.52
N ILE A 86 -0.66 -20.52 10.73
CA ILE A 86 -1.24 -19.20 11.08
C ILE A 86 -0.58 -18.10 10.24
N LEU A 87 0.75 -18.10 10.12
CA LEU A 87 1.48 -17.08 9.38
C LEU A 87 1.13 -17.09 7.89
N ASN A 88 1.22 -18.25 7.23
CA ASN A 88 0.92 -18.31 5.80
C ASN A 88 -0.55 -18.05 5.48
N ARG A 89 -1.47 -18.37 6.41
CA ARG A 89 -2.87 -17.99 6.28
C ARG A 89 -3.03 -16.47 6.36
N GLY A 90 -2.49 -15.84 7.40
CA GLY A 90 -2.57 -14.39 7.59
C GLY A 90 -1.97 -13.59 6.43
N LEU A 91 -0.78 -14.00 5.94
CA LEU A 91 -0.14 -13.38 4.78
C LEU A 91 -0.92 -13.59 3.48
N ARG A 92 -1.57 -14.75 3.30
CA ARG A 92 -2.38 -15.03 2.09
C ARG A 92 -3.69 -14.24 2.09
N SER A 93 -4.36 -14.14 3.23
CA SER A 93 -5.60 -13.37 3.37
C SER A 93 -5.38 -11.88 3.58
N LEU A 94 -4.12 -11.43 3.71
CA LEU A 94 -3.75 -10.05 4.06
C LEU A 94 -4.49 -9.55 5.32
N ASP A 95 -4.71 -10.45 6.28
CA ASP A 95 -5.39 -10.11 7.52
C ASP A 95 -4.45 -9.29 8.39
N ILE A 96 -4.63 -7.98 8.35
CA ILE A 96 -3.78 -7.01 9.04
C ILE A 96 -3.73 -7.28 10.55
N GLU A 97 -4.84 -7.67 11.17
CA GLU A 97 -4.88 -7.91 12.61
C GLU A 97 -4.03 -9.13 12.96
N VAL A 98 -4.14 -10.20 12.18
CA VAL A 98 -3.29 -11.38 12.35
C VAL A 98 -1.82 -11.06 12.05
N MET A 99 -1.56 -10.34 10.96
CA MET A 99 -0.20 -10.01 10.54
C MET A 99 0.52 -9.16 11.60
N PHE A 100 -0.13 -8.18 12.23
CA PHE A 100 0.43 -7.42 13.37
C PHE A 100 0.54 -8.23 14.66
N LYS A 101 -0.24 -9.30 14.87
CA LYS A 101 0.00 -10.22 16.00
C LYS A 101 1.20 -11.13 15.78
N LEU A 102 1.66 -11.24 14.54
CA LEU A 102 2.82 -12.04 14.12
C LEU A 102 4.02 -11.18 13.72
N ASP A 103 3.93 -9.85 13.81
CA ASP A 103 4.92 -8.89 13.31
C ASP A 103 6.34 -9.18 13.79
N PHE A 104 6.51 -9.43 15.08
CA PHE A 104 7.77 -9.82 15.70
C PHE A 104 8.36 -11.08 15.07
N PHE A 105 7.52 -12.10 14.81
CA PHE A 105 7.96 -13.33 14.18
C PHE A 105 8.27 -13.12 12.70
N ILE A 106 7.49 -12.30 11.99
CA ILE A 106 7.71 -11.92 10.60
C ILE A 106 9.05 -11.18 10.47
N ARG A 107 9.31 -10.20 11.34
CA ARG A 107 10.58 -9.45 11.42
C ARG A 107 11.76 -10.40 11.64
N SER A 108 11.68 -11.22 12.69
CA SER A 108 12.73 -12.18 13.03
C SER A 108 13.01 -13.15 11.88
N LEU A 109 11.97 -13.66 11.23
CA LEU A 109 12.08 -14.56 10.09
C LEU A 109 12.71 -13.86 8.88
N HIS A 110 12.27 -12.64 8.56
CA HIS A 110 12.82 -11.85 7.46
C HIS A 110 14.33 -11.59 7.64
N LEU A 111 14.73 -11.07 8.81
CA LEU A 111 16.13 -10.77 9.12
C LEU A 111 17.00 -12.02 9.03
N GLN A 112 16.51 -13.17 9.52
CA GLN A 112 17.25 -14.42 9.40
C GLN A 112 17.36 -14.89 7.94
N LEU A 113 16.30 -14.75 7.14
CA LEU A 113 16.34 -15.11 5.72
C LEU A 113 17.32 -14.22 4.94
N GLU A 114 17.41 -12.93 5.25
CA GLU A 114 18.44 -12.06 4.67
C GLU A 114 19.86 -12.51 5.04
N GLN A 115 20.08 -12.86 6.32
CA GLN A 115 21.37 -13.37 6.76
C GLN A 115 21.74 -14.65 6.01
N LEU A 116 20.82 -15.62 5.97
CA LEU A 116 21.03 -16.88 5.25
C LEU A 116 21.25 -16.66 3.75
N HIS A 117 20.55 -15.69 3.14
CA HIS A 117 20.78 -15.33 1.75
C HIS A 117 22.20 -14.81 1.54
N LYS A 118 22.69 -13.90 2.39
CA LYS A 118 24.07 -13.38 2.33
C LYS A 118 25.08 -14.53 2.46
N GLU A 119 24.88 -15.44 3.41
CA GLU A 119 25.76 -16.61 3.63
C GLU A 119 25.74 -17.59 2.45
N GLN A 120 24.57 -17.82 1.85
CA GLN A 120 24.39 -18.81 0.79
C GLN A 120 24.69 -18.26 -0.60
N SER A 121 24.61 -16.94 -0.80
CA SER A 121 24.78 -16.28 -2.11
C SER A 121 26.07 -16.69 -2.81
N ALA A 122 27.17 -16.85 -2.06
CA ALA A 122 28.46 -17.28 -2.58
C ALA A 122 28.43 -18.69 -3.22
N ASN A 123 27.56 -19.58 -2.74
CA ASN A 123 27.43 -20.96 -3.21
C ASN A 123 26.46 -21.10 -4.39
N PHE A 124 25.62 -20.08 -4.64
CA PHE A 124 24.59 -20.10 -5.67
C PHE A 124 24.87 -19.02 -6.73
N GLN A 125 25.99 -19.16 -7.44
CA GLN A 125 26.38 -18.24 -8.52
C GLN A 125 25.89 -18.69 -9.92
N LYS A 126 25.41 -19.92 -10.03
CA LYS A 126 24.92 -20.51 -11.28
C LYS A 126 23.41 -20.71 -11.22
N PRO A 127 22.71 -20.68 -12.36
CA PRO A 127 21.29 -20.98 -12.39
C PRO A 127 20.96 -22.35 -11.78
N PHE A 128 19.87 -22.43 -11.04
CA PHE A 128 19.43 -23.65 -10.37
C PHE A 128 17.90 -23.76 -10.34
N THR A 129 17.39 -25.00 -10.24
CA THR A 129 15.95 -25.26 -10.21
C THR A 129 15.48 -25.59 -8.81
N VAL A 130 14.44 -24.91 -8.37
CA VAL A 130 13.74 -25.21 -7.12
C VAL A 130 12.27 -25.54 -7.35
N TYR A 131 11.71 -26.29 -6.41
CA TYR A 131 10.36 -26.80 -6.45
C TYR A 131 9.58 -26.28 -5.24
N ARG A 132 8.32 -25.91 -5.45
CA ARG A 132 7.38 -25.56 -4.37
C ARG A 132 6.03 -26.22 -4.62
N GLY A 133 5.55 -26.95 -3.62
CA GLY A 133 4.18 -27.45 -3.60
C GLY A 133 3.26 -26.44 -2.93
N GLN A 134 2.11 -26.15 -3.54
CA GLN A 134 1.13 -25.22 -2.99
C GLN A 134 -0.30 -25.65 -3.33
N GLU A 135 -1.20 -25.36 -2.39
CA GLU A 135 -2.64 -25.45 -2.56
C GLU A 135 -3.18 -24.14 -3.11
N LEU A 136 -4.03 -24.22 -4.13
CA LEU A 136 -4.77 -23.09 -4.68
C LEU A 136 -6.27 -23.37 -4.68
N SER A 137 -7.06 -22.31 -4.53
CA SER A 137 -8.49 -22.39 -4.86
C SER A 137 -8.67 -22.54 -6.37
N LYS A 138 -9.86 -22.98 -6.80
CA LYS A 138 -10.19 -23.06 -8.23
C LYS A 138 -10.10 -21.68 -8.91
N GLU A 139 -10.47 -20.63 -8.18
CA GLU A 139 -10.39 -19.24 -8.65
C GLU A 139 -8.94 -18.77 -8.80
N ASP A 140 -8.10 -18.95 -7.78
CA ASP A 140 -6.68 -18.57 -7.84
C ASP A 140 -5.94 -19.33 -8.96
N PHE A 141 -6.30 -20.59 -9.17
CA PHE A 141 -5.75 -21.38 -10.27
C PHE A 141 -6.19 -20.85 -11.63
N GLN A 142 -7.45 -20.42 -11.78
CA GLN A 142 -7.91 -19.79 -13.02
C GLN A 142 -7.19 -18.47 -13.27
N ASN A 143 -7.04 -17.63 -12.24
CA ASN A 143 -6.27 -16.38 -12.33
C ASN A 143 -4.81 -16.63 -12.76
N LEU A 144 -4.20 -17.74 -12.29
CA LEU A 144 -2.87 -18.16 -12.73
C LEU A 144 -2.84 -18.58 -14.20
N LEU A 145 -3.90 -19.20 -14.72
CA LEU A 145 -4.00 -19.56 -16.14
C LEU A 145 -4.20 -18.33 -17.03
N ASP A 146 -5.00 -17.36 -16.56
CA ASP A 146 -5.32 -16.15 -17.30
C ASP A 146 -4.09 -15.19 -17.39
N SER A 147 -3.20 -15.25 -16.40
CA SER A 147 -1.93 -14.49 -16.36
C SER A 147 -0.75 -15.21 -17.01
N LYS A 148 -1.00 -16.30 -17.75
CA LYS A 148 0.07 -17.11 -18.36
C LYS A 148 0.95 -16.27 -19.30
N GLY A 149 2.25 -16.29 -19.03
CA GLY A 149 3.24 -15.53 -19.80
C GLY A 149 3.56 -14.16 -19.21
N GLY A 150 2.86 -13.74 -18.15
CA GLY A 150 3.17 -12.55 -17.38
C GLY A 150 3.93 -12.81 -16.08
N LEU A 151 4.12 -11.75 -15.29
CA LEU A 151 4.74 -11.80 -13.96
C LEU A 151 3.82 -12.45 -12.91
N LEU A 152 4.46 -13.13 -11.94
CA LEU A 152 3.79 -13.73 -10.78
C LEU A 152 4.35 -13.16 -9.48
N SER A 153 3.47 -12.70 -8.58
CA SER A 153 3.85 -12.26 -7.24
C SER A 153 3.40 -13.23 -6.15
N PHE A 154 4.22 -13.34 -5.09
CA PHE A 154 3.87 -14.05 -3.87
C PHE A 154 3.80 -13.07 -2.70
N ASN A 155 2.66 -13.01 -2.01
CA ASN A 155 2.46 -12.15 -0.83
C ASN A 155 2.95 -12.81 0.47
N ASN A 156 3.57 -13.99 0.38
CA ASN A 156 4.05 -14.77 1.50
C ASN A 156 5.50 -15.19 1.31
N PHE A 157 6.14 -15.58 2.41
CA PHE A 157 7.45 -16.23 2.35
C PHE A 157 7.38 -17.46 1.43
N LEU A 158 8.47 -17.66 0.67
CA LEU A 158 8.54 -18.67 -0.38
C LEU A 158 9.53 -19.78 0.00
N PRO A 159 9.20 -20.69 0.93
CA PRO A 159 9.98 -21.90 1.09
C PRO A 159 9.94 -22.71 -0.21
N THR A 160 11.13 -23.07 -0.69
CA THR A 160 11.35 -23.90 -1.87
C THR A 160 12.34 -25.01 -1.54
N SER A 161 12.34 -26.06 -2.34
CA SER A 161 13.26 -27.19 -2.18
C SER A 161 13.90 -27.56 -3.50
N MET A 162 15.18 -27.93 -3.49
CA MET A 162 15.84 -28.56 -4.65
C MET A 162 15.31 -29.96 -4.96
N LYS A 163 14.52 -30.55 -4.04
CA LYS A 163 14.01 -31.91 -4.15
C LYS A 163 12.53 -31.91 -4.52
N LEU A 164 12.21 -32.29 -5.76
CA LEU A 164 10.82 -32.43 -6.23
C LEU A 164 9.94 -33.28 -5.30
N LYS A 165 10.51 -34.33 -4.70
CA LYS A 165 9.81 -35.20 -3.73
C LYS A 165 9.23 -34.43 -2.53
N VAL A 166 9.91 -33.37 -2.07
CA VAL A 166 9.44 -32.56 -0.94
C VAL A 166 8.19 -31.77 -1.34
N ALA A 167 8.24 -31.09 -2.50
CA ALA A 167 7.09 -30.38 -3.04
C ALA A 167 5.90 -31.32 -3.32
N THR A 168 6.18 -32.50 -3.85
CA THR A 168 5.16 -33.53 -4.14
C THR A 168 4.49 -34.02 -2.87
N LYS A 169 5.25 -34.28 -1.80
CA LYS A 169 4.71 -34.72 -0.52
C LYS A 169 3.74 -33.69 0.07
N LEU A 170 4.11 -32.40 0.03
CA LEU A 170 3.25 -31.31 0.51
C LEU A 170 1.90 -31.26 -0.24
N VAL A 171 1.93 -31.36 -1.57
CA VAL A 171 0.69 -31.38 -2.37
C VAL A 171 -0.14 -32.64 -2.11
N GLN A 172 0.48 -33.80 -1.95
CA GLN A 172 -0.25 -35.03 -1.66
C GLN A 172 -0.93 -35.00 -0.29
N GLU A 173 -0.29 -34.41 0.73
CA GLU A 173 -0.87 -34.26 2.06
C GLU A 173 -2.03 -33.25 2.07
N ALA A 174 -1.91 -32.20 1.28
CA ALA A 174 -2.96 -31.22 1.06
C ALA A 174 -4.23 -31.83 0.46
N LEU A 175 -4.09 -32.52 -0.69
CA LEU A 175 -5.21 -33.10 -1.45
C LEU A 175 -5.98 -34.16 -0.64
N LYS A 176 -5.36 -34.76 0.37
CA LYS A 176 -6.05 -35.69 1.29
C LYS A 176 -7.01 -34.97 2.24
N LYS A 177 -6.79 -33.68 2.54
CA LYS A 177 -7.57 -32.91 3.52
C LYS A 177 -8.79 -32.24 2.91
N ASN A 178 -8.70 -31.81 1.65
CA ASN A 178 -9.78 -31.08 0.97
C ASN A 178 -9.83 -31.49 -0.51
N GLN A 179 -11.01 -31.83 -1.01
CA GLN A 179 -11.23 -32.24 -2.41
C GLN A 179 -11.48 -31.04 -3.34
N ASP A 180 -11.76 -29.85 -2.80
CA ASP A 180 -12.08 -28.65 -3.58
C ASP A 180 -10.87 -27.75 -3.87
N ILE A 181 -9.67 -28.17 -3.46
CA ILE A 181 -8.41 -27.47 -3.73
C ILE A 181 -7.66 -28.09 -4.91
N ILE A 182 -6.93 -27.25 -5.63
CA ILE A 182 -6.03 -27.67 -6.71
C ILE A 182 -4.60 -27.68 -6.18
N GLY A 183 -3.94 -28.83 -6.30
CA GLY A 183 -2.54 -28.99 -5.94
C GLY A 183 -1.63 -28.59 -7.09
N VAL A 184 -0.79 -27.58 -6.88
CA VAL A 184 0.16 -27.07 -7.89
C VAL A 184 1.60 -27.29 -7.41
N ILE A 185 2.46 -27.72 -8.33
CA ILE A 185 3.90 -27.75 -8.12
C ILE A 185 4.54 -26.70 -9.02
N PHE A 186 5.05 -25.64 -8.43
CA PHE A 186 5.86 -24.64 -9.11
C PHE A 186 7.27 -25.21 -9.33
N ILE A 187 7.73 -25.12 -10.57
CA ILE A 187 9.11 -25.40 -10.97
C ILE A 187 9.71 -24.05 -11.35
N MET A 188 10.67 -23.58 -10.56
CA MET A 188 11.26 -22.25 -10.71
C MET A 188 12.74 -22.38 -11.02
N GLU A 189 13.14 -21.81 -12.16
CA GLU A 189 14.54 -21.66 -12.52
C GLU A 189 15.03 -20.30 -12.01
N ILE A 190 15.94 -20.32 -11.06
CA ILE A 190 16.49 -19.12 -10.45
C ILE A 190 17.81 -18.81 -11.12
N ASP A 191 17.91 -17.62 -11.70
CA ASP A 191 19.15 -17.05 -12.23
C ASP A 191 19.66 -15.97 -11.27
N PRO A 192 20.70 -16.26 -10.46
CA PRO A 192 21.26 -15.31 -9.50
C PRO A 192 21.74 -14.00 -10.13
N SER A 193 22.12 -14.00 -11.42
CA SER A 193 22.59 -12.79 -12.11
C SER A 193 21.47 -11.79 -12.44
N LYS A 194 20.21 -12.25 -12.40
CA LYS A 194 19.00 -11.44 -12.64
C LYS A 194 18.25 -11.09 -11.37
N ALA A 195 18.72 -11.56 -10.22
CA ALA A 195 18.16 -11.22 -8.93
C ALA A 195 18.61 -9.80 -8.55
N GLU A 196 17.98 -8.78 -9.13
CA GLU A 196 18.15 -7.42 -8.66
C GLU A 196 17.44 -7.25 -7.31
N LEU A 197 18.20 -6.81 -6.30
CA LEU A 197 17.68 -6.19 -5.07
C LEU A 197 17.19 -4.78 -5.41
N GLY A 198 16.12 -4.65 -6.19
CA GLY A 198 15.67 -3.35 -6.67
C GLY A 198 14.20 -3.36 -7.05
N ILE A 199 13.39 -2.65 -6.26
CA ILE A 199 11.99 -2.37 -6.58
C ILE A 199 11.98 -1.33 -7.71
N THR A 200 11.93 -1.78 -8.96
CA THR A 200 11.52 -0.92 -10.07
C THR A 200 10.11 -1.31 -10.47
N MET A 201 9.12 -0.63 -9.90
CA MET A 201 7.70 -0.91 -10.14
C MET A 201 7.10 0.11 -11.11
N ALA A 202 6.28 -0.37 -12.03
CA ALA A 202 5.47 0.45 -12.91
C ALA A 202 4.56 1.38 -12.09
N THR A 203 4.52 2.66 -12.48
CA THR A 203 3.88 3.74 -11.72
C THR A 203 2.40 3.46 -11.44
N SER A 204 1.63 2.86 -12.34
CA SER A 204 0.20 2.64 -12.13
C SER A 204 -0.14 1.67 -10.99
N THR A 205 0.60 0.56 -10.85
CA THR A 205 0.38 -0.44 -9.77
C THR A 205 0.80 0.06 -8.40
N PHE A 206 1.75 0.99 -8.35
CA PHE A 206 2.09 1.70 -7.12
C PHE A 206 0.91 2.54 -6.62
N TRP A 207 -0.09 2.87 -7.43
CA TRP A 207 -1.11 3.83 -7.00
C TRP A 207 -2.42 3.23 -6.55
N THR A 208 -2.78 2.01 -6.99
CA THR A 208 -3.99 1.29 -6.56
C THR A 208 -3.92 0.75 -5.11
N LEU A 209 -3.05 1.33 -4.30
CA LEU A 209 -2.74 0.94 -2.93
C LEU A 209 -3.94 1.09 -1.98
N ASN A 210 -4.05 0.13 -1.06
CA ASN A 210 -4.78 0.30 0.20
C ASN A 210 -3.85 0.86 1.31
N VAL A 211 -2.99 1.86 0.99
CA VAL A 211 -2.09 2.48 2.00
C VAL A 211 -2.84 3.19 3.10
N SER A 212 -4.02 3.73 2.79
CA SER A 212 -4.94 4.28 3.80
C SER A 212 -5.34 3.22 4.83
N THR A 213 -5.57 1.97 4.41
CA THR A 213 -5.96 0.89 5.32
C THR A 213 -4.87 0.54 6.32
N LEU A 214 -3.61 0.46 5.87
CA LEU A 214 -2.47 0.27 6.77
C LEU A 214 -2.38 1.45 7.76
N LEU A 215 -2.43 2.69 7.25
CA LEU A 215 -2.34 3.89 8.10
C LEU A 215 -3.48 3.97 9.13
N GLN A 216 -4.70 3.55 8.79
CA GLN A 216 -5.83 3.50 9.73
C GLN A 216 -5.66 2.45 10.84
N ARG A 217 -4.96 1.35 10.54
CA ARG A 217 -4.89 0.17 11.40
C ARG A 217 -3.69 0.19 12.33
N CYS A 218 -2.57 0.77 11.88
CA CYS A 218 -1.33 0.93 12.65
C CYS A 218 -0.78 2.37 12.50
N PRO A 219 -1.53 3.41 12.92
CA PRO A 219 -1.18 4.79 12.63
C PRO A 219 0.19 5.18 13.17
N LEU A 220 0.53 4.78 14.39
CA LEU A 220 1.80 5.16 15.00
C LEU A 220 2.99 4.57 14.26
N ASP A 221 2.99 3.26 14.03
CA ASP A 221 4.10 2.55 13.37
C ASP A 221 4.30 3.03 11.94
N TYR A 222 3.20 3.25 11.20
CA TYR A 222 3.28 3.81 9.85
C TYR A 222 3.86 5.23 9.90
N LEU A 223 3.36 6.10 10.77
CA LEU A 223 3.86 7.48 10.87
C LEU A 223 5.35 7.56 11.24
N LYS A 224 5.88 6.57 11.98
CA LYS A 224 7.31 6.43 12.30
C LYS A 224 8.13 5.82 11.18
N SER A 225 7.52 4.97 10.35
CA SER A 225 8.22 4.26 9.29
C SER A 225 8.88 5.21 8.28
N SER A 226 10.01 4.76 7.74
CA SER A 226 10.78 5.45 6.71
C SER A 226 10.02 5.57 5.37
N VAL A 227 9.00 4.73 5.14
CA VAL A 227 8.26 4.66 3.87
C VAL A 227 7.22 5.77 3.68
N ILE A 228 6.73 6.40 4.76
CA ILE A 228 5.62 7.35 4.62
C ILE A 228 6.00 8.61 3.83
N ARG A 229 7.24 9.10 4.00
CA ARG A 229 7.73 10.30 3.31
C ARG A 229 7.88 10.08 1.80
N PRO A 230 8.59 9.03 1.33
CA PRO A 230 8.62 8.69 -0.09
C PRO A 230 7.24 8.55 -0.72
N ILE A 231 6.26 7.96 -0.01
CA ILE A 231 4.89 7.82 -0.53
C ILE A 231 4.26 9.19 -0.79
N ILE A 232 4.32 10.11 0.18
CA ILE A 232 3.78 11.47 0.03
C ILE A 232 4.51 12.23 -1.09
N GLU A 233 5.84 12.12 -1.14
CA GLU A 233 6.68 12.78 -2.14
C GLU A 233 6.38 12.31 -3.57
N GLN A 234 6.00 11.05 -3.74
CA GLN A 234 5.59 10.53 -5.04
C GLN A 234 4.18 10.99 -5.43
N ILE A 235 3.27 11.28 -4.48
CA ILE A 235 1.90 11.74 -4.81
C ILE A 235 1.93 13.10 -5.49
N ILE A 236 2.74 14.04 -4.99
CA ILE A 236 2.79 15.44 -5.47
C ILE A 236 2.97 15.55 -7.00
N PRO A 237 3.96 14.91 -7.63
CA PRO A 237 4.12 14.97 -9.09
C PRO A 237 3.05 14.19 -9.86
N ASN A 238 2.33 13.26 -9.22
CA ASN A 238 1.38 12.36 -9.87
C ASN A 238 -0.10 12.78 -9.67
N CYS A 239 -0.38 13.95 -9.10
CA CYS A 239 -1.74 14.48 -8.93
C CYS A 239 -2.55 14.59 -10.24
N HIS A 240 -1.88 14.62 -11.40
CA HIS A 240 -2.53 14.70 -12.72
C HIS A 240 -2.79 13.33 -13.37
N LEU A 241 -2.49 12.22 -12.69
CA LEU A 241 -2.62 10.87 -13.25
C LEU A 241 -4.08 10.56 -13.62
N GLU A 242 -4.33 10.20 -14.88
CA GLU A 242 -5.66 9.84 -15.38
C GLU A 242 -6.00 8.36 -15.12
N HIS A 243 -5.87 7.93 -13.87
CA HIS A 243 -6.23 6.57 -13.47
C HIS A 243 -7.13 6.62 -12.24
N ARG A 244 -8.41 6.33 -12.42
CA ARG A 244 -9.45 6.53 -11.39
C ARG A 244 -9.10 5.87 -10.05
N ASP A 245 -8.77 4.58 -10.06
CA ASP A 245 -8.57 3.83 -8.82
C ASP A 245 -7.29 4.30 -8.09
N ALA A 246 -6.21 4.47 -8.84
CA ALA A 246 -4.96 5.09 -8.40
C ALA A 246 -5.17 6.45 -7.72
N SER A 247 -5.84 7.39 -8.39
CA SER A 247 -6.12 8.71 -7.82
C SER A 247 -7.03 8.61 -6.59
N SER A 248 -8.04 7.74 -6.61
CA SER A 248 -8.90 7.49 -5.46
C SER A 248 -8.11 6.99 -4.24
N SER A 249 -7.16 6.07 -4.45
CA SER A 249 -6.28 5.54 -3.42
C SER A 249 -5.34 6.61 -2.85
N MET A 250 -4.74 7.46 -3.71
CA MET A 250 -3.93 8.61 -3.26
C MET A 250 -4.75 9.55 -2.38
N MET A 251 -5.96 9.92 -2.82
CA MET A 251 -6.82 10.84 -2.08
C MET A 251 -7.28 10.24 -0.75
N ALA A 252 -7.67 8.95 -0.73
CA ALA A 252 -8.06 8.26 0.49
C ALA A 252 -6.92 8.21 1.53
N PHE A 253 -5.67 8.06 1.08
CA PHE A 253 -4.49 8.13 1.94
C PHE A 253 -4.31 9.52 2.55
N LEU A 254 -4.36 10.58 1.72
CA LEU A 254 -4.22 11.97 2.18
C LEU A 254 -5.34 12.37 3.15
N GLN A 255 -6.57 11.96 2.87
CA GLN A 255 -7.72 12.16 3.75
C GLN A 255 -7.57 11.41 5.08
N THR A 256 -7.02 10.20 5.05
CA THR A 256 -6.70 9.46 6.29
C THR A 256 -5.63 10.21 7.09
N LEU A 257 -4.56 10.65 6.44
CA LEU A 257 -3.47 11.37 7.08
C LEU A 257 -3.92 12.67 7.76
N VAL A 258 -4.79 13.45 7.10
CA VAL A 258 -5.31 14.68 7.69
C VAL A 258 -6.29 14.41 8.84
N LYS A 259 -7.09 13.35 8.75
CA LYS A 259 -8.01 12.97 9.85
C LYS A 259 -7.25 12.61 11.11
N LEU A 260 -6.06 12.01 10.97
CA LEU A 260 -5.17 11.66 12.09
C LEU A 260 -4.57 12.88 12.82
N THR A 261 -4.64 14.10 12.28
CA THR A 261 -4.21 15.31 13.01
C THR A 261 -5.17 15.69 14.13
N SER A 262 -6.30 15.00 14.21
CA SER A 262 -7.28 15.12 15.27
C SER A 262 -7.79 13.74 15.70
N ASN A 263 -8.48 13.68 16.84
CA ASN A 263 -9.17 12.45 17.25
C ASN A 263 -10.69 12.67 17.40
N LYS A 264 -11.26 13.56 16.57
CA LYS A 264 -12.70 13.87 16.56
C LYS A 264 -13.55 12.59 16.37
N ASN A 265 -13.10 11.67 15.54
CA ASN A 265 -13.81 10.43 15.21
C ASN A 265 -13.46 9.23 16.13
N LYS A 266 -12.59 9.41 17.13
CA LYS A 266 -12.10 8.32 18.00
C LYS A 266 -11.48 7.14 17.22
N GLU A 267 -10.86 7.44 16.09
CA GLU A 267 -10.19 6.44 15.24
C GLU A 267 -8.96 5.86 15.96
N ILE A 268 -8.28 6.67 16.76
CA ILE A 268 -7.13 6.24 17.57
C ILE A 268 -7.62 5.70 18.90
N LYS A 269 -7.64 4.36 19.02
CA LYS A 269 -8.13 3.65 20.21
C LYS A 269 -7.13 3.68 21.37
N ASN A 270 -5.83 3.62 21.07
CA ASN A 270 -4.80 3.61 22.09
C ASN A 270 -4.50 5.03 22.56
N LYS A 271 -4.91 5.37 23.78
CA LYS A 271 -4.70 6.71 24.36
C LYS A 271 -3.22 7.04 24.60
N TYR A 272 -2.36 6.04 24.74
CA TYR A 272 -0.91 6.26 24.95
C TYR A 272 -0.20 6.68 23.66
N GLU A 273 -0.68 6.19 22.50
CA GLU A 273 -0.12 6.52 21.19
C GLU A 273 -0.65 7.86 20.67
N LEU A 274 -1.82 8.28 21.16
CA LEU A 274 -2.54 9.44 20.66
C LEU A 274 -1.68 10.72 20.57
N PRO A 275 -0.92 11.16 21.60
CA PRO A 275 -0.13 12.39 21.49
C PRO A 275 0.91 12.34 20.37
N GLU A 276 1.55 11.17 20.19
CA GLU A 276 2.59 10.98 19.19
C GLU A 276 2.01 10.91 17.77
N VAL A 277 0.88 10.22 17.59
CA VAL A 277 0.14 10.18 16.32
C VAL A 277 -0.29 11.58 15.89
N LEU A 278 -0.87 12.37 16.79
CA LEU A 278 -1.29 13.76 16.49
C LEU A 278 -0.09 14.62 16.08
N SER A 279 1.03 14.50 16.80
CA SER A 279 2.25 15.26 16.53
C SER A 279 2.85 14.91 15.16
N LEU A 280 3.04 13.62 14.87
CA LEU A 280 3.66 13.16 13.62
C LEU A 280 2.78 13.44 12.40
N SER A 281 1.47 13.16 12.48
CA SER A 281 0.54 13.44 11.38
C SER A 281 0.44 14.93 11.08
N THR A 282 0.38 15.78 12.11
CA THR A 282 0.37 17.25 11.94
C THR A 282 1.66 17.72 11.28
N SER A 283 2.81 17.25 11.76
CA SER A 283 4.12 17.60 11.18
C SER A 283 4.22 17.21 9.70
N LEU A 284 3.76 16.02 9.32
CA LEU A 284 3.72 15.60 7.91
C LEU A 284 2.78 16.47 7.07
N CYS A 285 1.57 16.74 7.56
CA CYS A 285 0.64 17.63 6.86
C CYS A 285 1.25 19.01 6.65
N GLU A 286 1.82 19.62 7.70
CA GLU A 286 2.45 20.95 7.60
C GLU A 286 3.64 20.98 6.63
N THR A 287 4.38 19.87 6.51
CA THR A 287 5.54 19.77 5.62
C THR A 287 5.13 19.64 4.16
N TYR A 288 4.15 18.79 3.84
CA TYR A 288 3.90 18.38 2.46
C TYR A 288 2.62 18.95 1.85
N PHE A 289 1.60 19.28 2.66
CA PHE A 289 0.31 19.71 2.14
C PHE A 289 0.30 21.06 1.41
N PRO A 290 1.17 22.05 1.72
CA PRO A 290 1.25 23.27 0.92
C PRO A 290 1.57 22.96 -0.55
N SER A 291 2.67 22.23 -0.80
CA SER A 291 3.11 21.86 -2.16
C SER A 291 2.12 20.92 -2.85
N LEU A 292 1.52 20.01 -2.09
CA LEU A 292 0.48 19.11 -2.58
C LEU A 292 -0.77 19.88 -3.02
N LEU A 293 -1.22 20.86 -2.23
CA LEU A 293 -2.38 21.69 -2.57
C LEU A 293 -2.13 22.48 -3.87
N THR A 294 -0.94 23.07 -4.03
CA THR A 294 -0.52 23.66 -5.31
C THR A 294 -0.64 22.66 -6.46
N ALA A 295 -0.10 21.44 -6.29
CA ALA A 295 -0.11 20.41 -7.32
C ALA A 295 -1.53 19.97 -7.70
N LEU A 296 -2.43 19.80 -6.71
CA LEU A 296 -3.83 19.42 -6.92
C LEU A 296 -4.60 20.51 -7.68
N ILE A 297 -4.45 21.78 -7.28
CA ILE A 297 -5.13 22.89 -7.98
C ILE A 297 -4.58 23.03 -9.41
N ARG A 298 -3.27 22.85 -9.62
CA ARG A 298 -2.67 22.79 -10.97
C ARG A 298 -3.21 21.63 -11.80
N ALA A 299 -3.39 20.44 -11.21
CA ALA A 299 -3.97 19.28 -11.88
C ALA A 299 -5.39 19.60 -12.39
N ILE A 300 -6.19 20.31 -11.60
CA ILE A 300 -7.53 20.76 -11.97
C ILE A 300 -7.48 21.84 -13.07
N ALA A 301 -6.74 22.92 -12.82
CA ALA A 301 -6.74 24.11 -13.67
C ALA A 301 -6.06 23.87 -15.03
N ILE A 302 -4.91 23.19 -15.02
CA ILE A 302 -4.04 23.02 -16.19
C ILE A 302 -4.24 21.65 -16.84
N HIS A 303 -4.21 20.57 -16.05
CA HIS A 303 -4.20 19.20 -16.57
C HIS A 303 -5.59 18.61 -16.80
N ARG A 304 -6.66 19.26 -16.33
CA ARG A 304 -8.06 18.89 -16.62
C ARG A 304 -8.43 17.48 -16.15
N VAL A 305 -8.12 17.17 -14.90
CA VAL A 305 -8.50 15.88 -14.32
C VAL A 305 -10.00 15.58 -14.45
N PRO A 306 -10.40 14.31 -14.64
CA PRO A 306 -11.80 13.86 -14.66
C PRO A 306 -12.61 14.33 -13.46
N SER A 307 -13.94 14.48 -13.65
CA SER A 307 -14.86 14.93 -12.59
C SER A 307 -14.84 14.05 -11.34
N SER A 308 -14.64 12.74 -11.49
CA SER A 308 -14.52 11.83 -10.34
C SER A 308 -13.30 12.16 -9.48
N ILE A 309 -12.17 12.50 -10.09
CA ILE A 309 -10.94 12.85 -9.38
C ILE A 309 -11.11 14.23 -8.74
N ARG A 310 -11.66 15.19 -9.47
CA ARG A 310 -11.93 16.54 -8.97
C ARG A 310 -12.85 16.53 -7.75
N LEU A 311 -13.88 15.68 -7.73
CA LEU A 311 -14.75 15.50 -6.57
C LEU A 311 -13.98 14.95 -5.35
N SER A 312 -13.09 13.96 -5.54
CA SER A 312 -12.24 13.47 -4.45
C SER A 312 -11.28 14.55 -3.92
N ILE A 313 -10.79 15.44 -4.79
CA ILE A 313 -10.00 16.61 -4.37
C ILE A 313 -10.86 17.57 -3.54
N SER A 314 -12.11 17.83 -3.95
CA SER A 314 -13.04 18.64 -3.18
C SER A 314 -13.33 18.09 -1.79
N GLU A 315 -13.52 16.77 -1.67
CA GLU A 315 -13.69 16.09 -0.38
C GLU A 315 -12.45 16.25 0.51
N PHE A 316 -11.25 16.12 -0.06
CA PHE A 316 -10.01 16.38 0.66
C PHE A 316 -9.87 17.84 1.11
N VAL A 317 -10.30 18.82 0.31
CA VAL A 317 -10.32 20.23 0.72
C VAL A 317 -11.27 20.44 1.90
N CYS A 318 -12.44 19.80 1.92
CA CYS A 318 -13.34 19.82 3.09
C CYS A 318 -12.67 19.24 4.34
N ASP A 319 -11.95 18.11 4.20
CA ASP A 319 -11.19 17.54 5.31
C ASP A 319 -10.09 18.52 5.78
N LEU A 320 -9.33 19.16 4.89
CA LEU A 320 -8.35 20.19 5.26
C LEU A 320 -8.97 21.34 6.06
N LYS A 321 -10.13 21.85 5.63
CA LYS A 321 -10.86 22.90 6.36
C LYS A 321 -11.28 22.46 7.75
N THR A 322 -11.66 21.19 7.89
CA THR A 322 -12.19 20.62 9.14
C THR A 322 -11.09 20.31 10.16
N TYR A 323 -9.93 19.85 9.69
CA TYR A 323 -8.85 19.33 10.54
C TYR A 323 -7.65 20.28 10.64
N MET A 324 -7.43 21.13 9.64
CA MET A 324 -6.31 22.09 9.55
C MET A 324 -6.80 23.53 9.34
N SER A 325 -7.87 23.93 10.05
CA SER A 325 -8.58 25.21 9.85
C SER A 325 -7.70 26.45 9.96
N GLU A 326 -6.69 26.43 10.83
CA GLU A 326 -5.77 27.55 11.03
C GLU A 326 -4.75 27.70 9.89
N LYS A 327 -4.34 26.58 9.29
CA LYS A 327 -3.27 26.54 8.28
C LYS A 327 -3.79 26.56 6.84
N PHE A 328 -4.96 25.96 6.62
CA PHE A 328 -5.55 25.83 5.29
C PHE A 328 -5.65 27.16 4.52
N PRO A 329 -6.18 28.27 5.09
CA PRO A 329 -6.26 29.55 4.38
C PRO A 329 -4.88 30.06 3.94
N GLN A 330 -3.87 29.93 4.80
CA GLN A 330 -2.49 30.32 4.49
C GLN A 330 -1.92 29.49 3.33
N TRP A 331 -2.12 28.17 3.36
CA TRP A 331 -1.64 27.28 2.31
C TRP A 331 -2.34 27.52 0.98
N LEU A 332 -3.65 27.76 1.01
CA LEU A 332 -4.43 28.09 -0.18
C LEU A 332 -3.93 29.40 -0.81
N GLN A 333 -3.68 30.43 0.00
CA GLN A 333 -3.16 31.71 -0.48
C GLN A 333 -1.78 31.55 -1.16
N THR A 334 -0.87 30.79 -0.55
CA THR A 334 0.46 30.50 -1.13
C THR A 334 0.32 29.70 -2.43
N SER A 335 -0.50 28.65 -2.43
CA SER A 335 -0.71 27.79 -3.60
C SER A 335 -1.22 28.59 -4.79
N LEU A 336 -2.18 29.46 -4.52
CA LEU A 336 -2.81 30.34 -5.49
C LEU A 336 -1.82 31.37 -6.06
N ALA A 337 -0.93 31.91 -5.25
CA ALA A 337 0.15 32.80 -5.71
C ALA A 337 1.17 32.10 -6.63
N GLU A 338 1.37 30.80 -6.48
CA GLU A 338 2.27 29.99 -7.31
C GLU A 338 1.66 29.56 -8.65
N ILE A 339 0.35 29.67 -8.83
CA ILE A 339 -0.31 29.27 -10.07
C ILE A 339 -0.20 30.41 -11.08
N PRO A 340 0.27 30.14 -12.32
CA PRO A 340 0.43 31.19 -13.32
C PRO A 340 -0.88 31.91 -13.64
N ARG A 341 -0.94 33.22 -13.34
CA ARG A 341 -2.08 34.07 -13.69
C ARG A 341 -2.03 34.59 -15.13
N THR A 342 -0.90 34.42 -15.80
CA THR A 342 -0.67 34.87 -17.17
C THR A 342 -0.39 33.70 -18.11
N SER A 343 -0.62 33.92 -19.40
CA SER A 343 -0.26 32.99 -20.48
C SER A 343 1.22 32.60 -20.42
N LYS A 344 1.59 31.50 -21.08
CA LYS A 344 2.99 31.00 -21.11
C LYS A 344 4.04 32.04 -21.55
N ASN A 345 3.62 33.08 -22.28
CA ASN A 345 4.45 34.20 -22.73
C ASN A 345 4.32 35.47 -21.87
N GLY A 346 3.52 35.45 -20.80
CA GLY A 346 3.30 36.55 -19.87
C GLY A 346 2.41 37.69 -20.39
N LEU A 347 1.89 37.57 -21.61
CA LEU A 347 1.24 38.69 -22.32
C LEU A 347 -0.26 38.82 -22.03
N VAL A 348 -0.93 37.75 -21.62
CA VAL A 348 -2.38 37.73 -21.40
C VAL A 348 -2.67 37.32 -19.96
N GLU A 349 -3.41 38.13 -19.22
CA GLU A 349 -3.95 37.74 -17.92
C GLU A 349 -5.06 36.71 -18.12
N ILE A 350 -4.81 35.48 -17.67
CA ILE A 350 -5.75 34.34 -17.70
C ILE A 350 -6.78 34.50 -16.58
N VAL A 351 -6.31 34.88 -15.39
CA VAL A 351 -7.14 34.98 -14.18
C VAL A 351 -6.93 36.34 -13.51
N THR A 352 -8.02 37.10 -13.40
CA THR A 352 -8.02 38.40 -12.73
C THR A 352 -7.85 38.27 -11.22
N SER A 353 -7.35 39.31 -10.56
CA SER A 353 -7.21 39.33 -9.09
C SER A 353 -8.56 39.10 -8.39
N LYS A 354 -9.65 39.58 -8.99
CA LYS A 354 -11.01 39.42 -8.46
C LYS A 354 -11.50 37.99 -8.55
N GLN A 355 -11.30 37.31 -9.67
CA GLN A 355 -11.68 35.89 -9.82
C GLN A 355 -10.88 35.00 -8.87
N HIS A 356 -9.62 35.34 -8.66
CA HIS A 356 -8.75 34.65 -7.73
C HIS A 356 -9.20 34.83 -6.27
N GLU A 357 -9.58 36.04 -5.88
CA GLU A 357 -10.15 36.33 -4.56
C GLU A 357 -11.49 35.64 -4.36
N GLN A 358 -12.37 35.63 -5.36
CA GLN A 358 -13.64 34.90 -5.32
C GLN A 358 -13.43 33.40 -5.08
N PHE A 359 -12.52 32.79 -5.84
CA PHE A 359 -12.15 31.38 -5.68
C PHE A 359 -11.64 31.09 -4.27
N TYR A 360 -10.74 31.94 -3.75
CA TYR A 360 -10.23 31.84 -2.38
C TYR A 360 -11.36 31.91 -1.34
N THR A 361 -12.27 32.89 -1.46
CA THR A 361 -13.38 33.07 -0.52
C THR A 361 -14.28 31.83 -0.48
N VAL A 362 -14.72 31.32 -1.63
CA VAL A 362 -15.61 30.15 -1.71
C VAL A 362 -14.97 28.90 -1.09
N LEU A 363 -13.67 28.69 -1.31
CA LEU A 363 -12.96 27.56 -0.73
C LEU A 363 -12.76 27.71 0.79
N CYS A 364 -12.57 28.92 1.31
CA CYS A 364 -12.38 29.18 2.74
C CYS A 364 -13.68 29.20 3.56
N GLU A 365 -14.85 29.36 2.95
CA GLU A 365 -16.15 29.34 3.64
C GLU A 365 -16.38 28.04 4.42
N SER A 366 -16.72 28.09 5.71
CA SER A 366 -16.74 26.89 6.58
C SER A 366 -17.73 25.80 6.16
N ASP A 367 -18.90 26.18 5.62
CA ASP A 367 -20.03 25.27 5.37
C ASP A 367 -20.12 24.78 3.91
N THR A 368 -19.12 25.07 3.08
CA THR A 368 -19.11 24.69 1.66
C THR A 368 -19.01 23.17 1.50
N GLN A 369 -20.04 22.58 0.91
CA GLN A 369 -20.09 21.15 0.60
C GLN A 369 -19.11 20.78 -0.53
N PRO A 370 -18.62 19.52 -0.58
CA PRO A 370 -17.70 19.08 -1.63
C PRO A 370 -18.20 19.33 -3.06
N SER A 371 -19.51 19.23 -3.30
CA SER A 371 -20.11 19.50 -4.62
C SER A 371 -20.03 20.97 -5.04
N ALA A 372 -20.14 21.90 -4.09
CA ALA A 372 -19.98 23.33 -4.35
C ALA A 372 -18.50 23.68 -4.60
N ILE A 373 -17.58 23.05 -3.87
CA ILE A 373 -16.13 23.16 -4.14
C ILE A 373 -15.79 22.58 -5.53
N ASP A 374 -16.38 21.44 -5.92
CA ASP A 374 -16.19 20.86 -7.26
C ASP A 374 -16.67 21.79 -8.38
N TYR A 375 -17.83 22.40 -8.21
CA TYR A 375 -18.37 23.38 -9.15
C TYR A 375 -17.45 24.60 -9.27
N GLU A 376 -16.94 25.09 -8.15
CA GLU A 376 -16.01 26.22 -8.13
C GLU A 376 -14.67 25.86 -8.79
N PHE A 377 -14.14 24.66 -8.53
CA PHE A 377 -12.99 24.13 -9.24
C PHE A 377 -13.21 24.04 -10.75
N GLU A 378 -14.38 23.57 -11.20
CA GLU A 378 -14.69 23.52 -12.63
C GLU A 378 -14.76 24.93 -13.24
N THR A 379 -15.37 25.87 -12.54
CA THR A 379 -15.50 27.28 -12.97
C THR A 379 -14.14 27.95 -13.07
N PHE A 380 -13.31 27.81 -12.03
CA PHE A 380 -11.94 28.31 -12.00
C PHE A 380 -11.10 27.69 -13.11
N ALA A 381 -11.22 26.38 -13.31
CA ALA A 381 -10.52 25.70 -14.37
C ALA A 381 -10.91 26.29 -15.74
N LYS A 382 -12.19 26.60 -16.01
CA LYS A 382 -12.62 27.17 -17.31
C LYS A 382 -11.90 28.49 -17.68
N LEU A 383 -11.35 29.21 -16.71
CA LEU A 383 -10.57 30.44 -16.95
C LEU A 383 -9.23 30.15 -17.64
N TYR A 384 -8.63 28.98 -17.40
CA TYR A 384 -7.37 28.54 -18.00
C TYR A 384 -7.55 27.94 -19.41
N ARG A 385 -8.53 28.44 -20.18
CA ARG A 385 -8.82 27.99 -21.55
C ARG A 385 -8.20 28.88 -22.60
#